data_AF-A0A2E9BUE1-F1
#
_entry.id   AF-A0A2E9BUE1-F1
#
_cell.length_a   1.000
_cell.length_b   1.000
_cell.length_c   1.000
_cell.angle_alpha   90.00
_cell.angle_beta   90.00
_cell.angle_gamma   90.00
#
_symmetry.space_group_name_H-M   'P 1'
#
loop_
_entity.id
_entity.type
_entity.pdbx_description
1 polymer ?
#
loop_
_entity_poly.entity_id
_entity_poly.type
_entity_poly.pdbx_seq_one_letter_code
_entity_poly.pdbx_strand_id
1 'polypeptide(L)'
;MRDFLYYSLMLLLGFAWYRFGQKLLAKGNRDENDELTKGFVGPIGFLVAGGIACYLLVATLRALVRGEVPCIGKGCAGQVYTLAMHAGEYWSNVFYMAWLVLALGYALYVTFKIWFRV
;
A
#
# COMPACT_ATOMS: atom_id res chain seq x y z
N MET A 1 -22.39 4.89 9.50
CA MET A 1 -22.57 4.87 8.02
C MET A 1 -21.30 5.31 7.27
N ARG A 2 -20.63 6.39 7.69
CA ARG A 2 -19.33 6.83 7.11
C ARG A 2 -18.24 5.75 7.15
N ASP A 3 -18.05 5.09 8.28
CA ASP A 3 -16.95 4.11 8.42
C ASP A 3 -17.18 2.87 7.54
N PHE A 4 -18.43 2.39 7.47
CA PHE A 4 -18.81 1.32 6.54
C PHE A 4 -18.49 1.68 5.09
N LEU A 5 -18.80 2.92 4.69
CA LEU A 5 -18.55 3.40 3.34
C LEU A 5 -17.04 3.55 3.07
N TYR A 6 -16.28 4.04 4.05
CA TYR A 6 -14.83 4.16 4.00
C TYR A 6 -14.14 2.80 3.81
N TYR A 7 -14.43 1.81 4.66
CA TYR A 7 -13.82 0.48 4.55
C TYR A 7 -14.26 -0.26 3.29
N SER A 8 -15.53 -0.10 2.86
CA SER A 8 -16.02 -0.67 1.60
C SER A 8 -15.28 -0.08 0.40
N LEU A 9 -15.07 1.24 0.37
CA LEU A 9 -14.29 1.91 -0.67
C LEU A 9 -12.83 1.46 -0.68
N MET A 10 -12.21 1.26 0.48
CA MET A 10 -10.86 0.69 0.55
C MET A 10 -10.82 -0.70 -0.08
N LEU A 11 -11.74 -1.60 0.28
CA LEU A 11 -11.77 -2.94 -0.30
C LEU A 11 -11.99 -2.92 -1.82
N LEU A 12 -12.89 -2.06 -2.31
CA LEU A 12 -13.11 -1.88 -3.75
C LEU A 12 -11.86 -1.34 -4.45
N LEU A 13 -11.17 -0.39 -3.84
CA LEU A 13 -9.89 0.12 -4.35
C LEU A 13 -8.85 -1.01 -4.41
N GLY A 14 -8.80 -1.87 -3.40
CA GLY A 14 -7.90 -3.03 -3.37
C GLY A 14 -8.22 -4.03 -4.47
N PHE A 15 -9.49 -4.31 -4.71
CA PHE A 15 -9.94 -5.16 -5.80
C PHE A 15 -9.56 -4.57 -7.17
N ALA A 16 -9.80 -3.27 -7.37
CA ALA A 16 -9.43 -2.57 -8.60
C ALA A 16 -7.90 -2.60 -8.81
N TRP A 17 -7.12 -2.35 -7.76
CA TRP A 17 -5.65 -2.40 -7.77
C TRP A 17 -5.12 -3.79 -8.10
N TYR A 18 -5.67 -4.81 -7.45
CA TYR A 18 -5.34 -6.21 -7.71
C TYR A 18 -5.60 -6.56 -9.18
N ARG A 19 -6.83 -6.28 -9.66
CA ARG A 19 -7.23 -6.57 -11.04
C ARG A 19 -6.37 -5.83 -12.06
N PHE A 20 -6.01 -4.59 -11.78
CA PHE A 20 -5.09 -3.81 -12.61
C PHE A 20 -3.71 -4.48 -12.70
N GLY A 21 -3.12 -4.87 -11.56
CA GLY A 21 -1.85 -5.59 -11.54
C GLY A 21 -1.93 -6.95 -12.26
N GLN A 22 -3.02 -7.69 -12.12
CA GLN A 22 -3.21 -8.95 -12.85
C GLN A 22 -3.31 -8.73 -14.36
N LYS A 23 -3.99 -7.68 -14.83
CA LYS A 23 -4.03 -7.31 -16.25
C LYS A 23 -2.64 -6.98 -16.79
N LEU A 24 -1.82 -6.25 -16.02
CA LEU A 24 -0.43 -5.98 -16.39
C LEU A 24 0.39 -7.27 -16.47
N LEU A 25 0.22 -8.17 -15.50
CA LEU A 25 0.88 -9.48 -15.53
C LEU A 25 0.39 -10.37 -16.68
N ALA A 26 -0.85 -10.23 -17.13
CA ALA A 26 -1.38 -10.99 -18.26
C ALA A 26 -0.84 -10.52 -19.61
N LYS A 27 -0.28 -9.29 -19.71
CA LYS A 27 0.41 -8.85 -20.93
C LYS A 27 1.63 -9.75 -21.21
N GLY A 28 1.89 -10.00 -22.49
CA GLY A 28 3.06 -10.74 -22.96
C GLY A 28 4.38 -10.01 -22.71
N ASN A 29 5.49 -10.52 -23.24
CA ASN A 29 6.81 -9.91 -23.05
C ASN A 29 6.96 -8.58 -23.83
N ARG A 30 6.21 -8.45 -24.93
CA ARG A 30 6.12 -7.23 -25.73
C ARG A 30 4.71 -6.65 -25.69
N ASP A 31 4.64 -5.33 -25.62
CA ASP A 31 3.40 -4.56 -25.68
C ASP A 31 2.97 -4.32 -27.14
N GLU A 32 1.81 -3.69 -27.34
CA GLU A 32 1.23 -3.40 -28.67
C GLU A 32 2.16 -2.58 -29.59
N ASN A 33 3.14 -1.87 -29.03
CA ASN A 33 4.13 -1.06 -29.75
C ASN A 33 5.47 -1.80 -29.97
N ASP A 34 5.53 -3.12 -29.76
CA ASP A 34 6.74 -3.97 -29.83
C ASP A 34 7.84 -3.64 -28.79
N GLU A 35 7.55 -2.78 -27.81
CA GLU A 35 8.43 -2.51 -26.66
C GLU A 35 8.30 -3.57 -25.57
N LEU A 36 9.36 -3.76 -24.77
CA LEU A 36 9.29 -4.59 -23.55
C LEU A 36 8.20 -4.07 -22.61
N THR A 37 7.36 -4.96 -22.10
CA THR A 37 6.31 -4.61 -21.16
C THR A 37 6.92 -3.91 -19.93
N LYS A 38 6.55 -2.64 -19.72
CA LYS A 38 7.07 -1.85 -18.60
C LYS A 38 6.33 -2.21 -17.31
N GLY A 39 7.09 -2.31 -16.23
CA GLY A 39 6.53 -2.49 -14.88
C GLY A 39 5.73 -1.26 -14.43
N PHE A 40 4.94 -1.43 -13.37
CA PHE A 40 4.07 -0.36 -12.87
C PHE A 40 4.87 0.85 -12.35
N VAL A 41 5.99 0.59 -11.65
CA VAL A 41 6.94 1.62 -11.25
C VAL A 41 8.25 1.46 -12.03
N GLY A 42 8.83 2.58 -12.47
CA GLY A 42 10.19 2.60 -13.02
C GLY A 42 11.26 2.37 -11.94
N PRO A 43 12.55 2.27 -12.28
CA PRO A 43 13.63 1.95 -11.34
C PRO A 43 13.71 2.87 -10.12
N ILE A 44 13.62 4.18 -10.32
CA ILE A 44 13.61 5.15 -9.21
C ILE A 44 12.35 4.98 -8.37
N GLY A 45 11.19 4.84 -9.02
CA GLY A 45 9.91 4.61 -8.34
C GLY A 45 9.91 3.32 -7.53
N PHE A 46 10.59 2.28 -7.99
CA PHE A 46 10.75 1.01 -7.27
C PHE A 46 11.53 1.19 -5.98
N LEU A 47 12.66 1.90 -6.01
CA LEU A 47 13.46 2.18 -4.81
C LEU A 47 12.69 3.05 -3.82
N VAL A 48 12.02 4.10 -4.30
CA VAL A 48 11.21 4.99 -3.45
C VAL A 48 10.04 4.22 -2.82
N ALA A 49 9.29 3.46 -3.61
CA ALA A 49 8.18 2.64 -3.11
C ALA A 49 8.66 1.57 -2.13
N GLY A 50 9.82 0.94 -2.38
CA GLY A 50 10.46 -0.01 -1.47
C GLY A 50 10.85 0.63 -0.13
N GLY A 51 11.50 1.79 -0.18
CA GLY A 51 11.87 2.54 1.03
C GLY A 51 10.66 2.94 1.86
N ILE A 52 9.62 3.49 1.22
CA ILE A 52 8.37 3.87 1.89
C ILE A 52 7.66 2.65 2.47
N ALA A 53 7.54 1.55 1.71
CA ALA A 53 6.89 0.33 2.17
C ALA A 53 7.62 -0.26 3.39
N CYS A 54 8.95 -0.27 3.38
CA CYS A 54 9.76 -0.74 4.51
C CYS A 54 9.55 0.14 5.75
N TYR A 55 9.60 1.46 5.59
CA TYR A 55 9.31 2.41 6.67
C TYR A 55 7.91 2.19 7.27
N LEU A 56 6.88 2.10 6.42
CA LEU A 56 5.51 1.88 6.86
C LEU A 56 5.32 0.52 7.53
N LEU A 57 6.00 -0.52 7.07
CA LEU A 57 5.97 -1.85 7.69
C LEU A 57 6.55 -1.78 9.10
N VAL A 58 7.72 -1.16 9.27
CA VAL A 58 8.35 -0.97 10.59
C VAL A 58 7.47 -0.10 11.49
N ALA A 59 6.88 0.97 10.97
CA ALA A 59 5.95 1.83 11.71
C ALA A 59 4.71 1.05 12.19
N THR A 60 4.15 0.21 11.32
CA THR A 60 2.99 -0.65 11.65
C THR A 60 3.34 -1.66 12.73
N LEU A 61 4.47 -2.37 12.60
CA LEU A 61 4.94 -3.32 13.60
C LEU A 61 5.19 -2.62 14.95
N ARG A 62 5.82 -1.45 14.93
CA ARG A 62 6.05 -0.64 16.13
C ARG A 62 4.73 -0.22 16.78
N ALA A 63 3.73 0.17 15.99
CA ALA A 63 2.42 0.55 16.50
C ALA A 63 1.69 -0.63 17.16
N LEU A 64 1.80 -1.83 16.59
CA LEU A 64 1.23 -3.06 17.15
C LEU A 64 1.93 -3.47 18.45
N VAL A 65 3.25 -3.38 18.52
CA VAL A 65 4.03 -3.73 19.72
C VAL A 65 3.82 -2.72 20.86
N ARG A 66 3.75 -1.43 20.55
CA ARG A 66 3.63 -0.37 21.57
C ARG A 66 2.18 -0.04 21.94
N GLY A 67 1.21 -0.42 21.12
CA GLY A 67 -0.18 -0.01 21.30
C GLY A 67 -0.38 1.50 21.10
N GLU A 68 0.52 2.17 20.40
CA GLU A 68 0.48 3.61 20.15
C GLU A 68 0.79 3.90 18.69
N VAL A 69 0.04 4.81 18.07
CA VAL A 69 0.25 5.21 16.68
C VAL A 69 0.22 6.73 16.57
N PRO A 70 1.26 7.37 15.98
CA PRO A 70 1.17 8.79 15.64
C PRO A 70 0.08 8.96 14.60
N CYS A 71 -0.73 10.01 14.69
CA CYS A 71 -1.75 10.23 13.69
C CYS A 71 -1.12 10.54 12.32
N ILE A 72 -1.60 9.85 11.28
CA ILE A 72 -1.12 10.00 9.90
C ILE A 72 -2.23 10.63 9.06
N GLY A 73 -2.13 11.93 8.75
CA GLY A 73 -3.09 12.62 7.87
C GLY A 73 -3.05 14.16 7.94
N LYS A 74 -3.71 14.83 6.98
CA LYS A 74 -3.74 16.30 6.85
C LYS A 74 -4.47 17.05 7.97
N GLY A 75 -5.14 16.35 8.89
CA GLY A 75 -5.87 16.93 10.01
C GLY A 75 -5.20 16.76 11.37
N CYS A 76 -3.99 16.20 11.43
CA CYS A 76 -3.39 15.79 12.69
C CYS A 76 -2.19 16.63 13.09
N ALA A 77 -2.27 17.23 14.28
CA ALA A 77 -1.23 18.06 14.88
C ALA A 77 -0.13 17.23 15.60
N GLY A 78 0.25 16.07 15.05
CA GLY A 78 1.25 15.19 15.66
C GLY A 78 0.79 14.48 16.94
N GLN A 79 -0.53 14.36 17.15
CA GLN A 79 -1.10 13.63 18.29
C GLN A 79 -0.83 12.12 18.19
N VAL A 80 -0.60 11.49 19.33
CA VAL A 80 -0.40 10.04 19.44
C VAL A 80 -1.70 9.41 19.94
N TYR A 81 -2.26 8.48 19.17
CA TYR A 81 -3.41 7.69 19.58
C TYR A 81 -2.94 6.40 20.24
N THR A 82 -3.43 6.14 21.45
CA THR A 82 -3.15 4.90 22.17
C THR A 82 -4.33 3.95 22.06
N LEU A 83 -4.07 2.64 22.04
CA LEU A 83 -5.11 1.61 21.98
C LEU A 83 -6.06 1.70 23.18
N ALA A 84 -5.54 2.08 24.36
CA ALA A 84 -6.30 2.16 25.60
C ALA A 84 -7.30 3.32 25.63
N MET A 85 -6.93 4.49 25.08
CA MET A 85 -7.77 5.71 25.14
C MET A 85 -8.56 5.93 23.85
N HIS A 86 -8.03 5.50 22.70
CA HIS A 86 -8.51 5.86 21.36
C HIS A 86 -8.56 4.65 20.43
N ALA A 87 -9.17 3.54 20.86
CA ALA A 87 -9.17 2.27 20.13
C ALA A 87 -9.60 2.39 18.65
N GLY A 88 -10.66 3.16 18.37
CA GLY A 88 -11.17 3.33 16.99
C GLY A 88 -10.18 4.07 16.08
N GLU A 89 -9.66 5.21 16.53
CA GLU A 89 -8.69 6.03 15.79
C GLU A 89 -7.36 5.29 15.63
N TYR A 90 -6.93 4.57 16.66
CA TYR A 90 -5.77 3.69 16.63
C TYR A 90 -5.89 2.65 15.50
N TRP A 91 -6.96 1.85 15.51
CA TRP A 91 -7.14 0.79 14.51
C TRP A 91 -7.34 1.33 13.10
N SER A 92 -8.00 2.48 12.93
CA SER A 92 -8.12 3.13 11.63
C SER A 92 -6.76 3.52 11.05
N ASN A 93 -5.86 4.09 11.86
CA ASN A 93 -4.50 4.46 11.41
C ASN A 93 -3.66 3.22 11.11
N VAL A 94 -3.72 2.19 11.97
CA VAL A 94 -3.02 0.93 11.77
C VAL A 94 -3.49 0.22 10.50
N PHE A 95 -4.80 0.16 10.28
CA PHE A 95 -5.38 -0.45 9.09
C PHE A 95 -4.95 0.30 7.82
N TYR A 96 -4.98 1.63 7.85
CA TYR A 96 -4.53 2.45 6.73
C TYR A 96 -3.04 2.23 6.39
N MET A 97 -2.15 2.20 7.41
CA MET A 97 -0.74 1.90 7.19
C MET A 97 -0.53 0.50 6.60
N ALA A 98 -1.18 -0.52 7.18
CA ALA A 98 -1.12 -1.88 6.68
C ALA A 98 -1.60 -1.97 5.22
N TRP A 99 -2.66 -1.23 4.90
CA TRP A 99 -3.19 -1.16 3.54
C TRP A 99 -2.19 -0.55 2.54
N LEU A 100 -1.52 0.54 2.91
CA LEU A 100 -0.49 1.15 2.08
C LEU A 100 0.70 0.19 1.88
N VAL A 101 1.12 -0.52 2.93
CA VAL A 101 2.18 -1.53 2.83
C VAL A 101 1.80 -2.61 1.82
N LEU A 102 0.56 -3.13 1.87
CA LEU A 102 0.08 -4.14 0.93
C LEU A 102 0.00 -3.60 -0.50
N ALA A 103 -0.51 -2.38 -0.69
CA ALA A 103 -0.64 -1.76 -2.01
C ALA A 103 0.73 -1.53 -2.67
N LEU A 104 1.70 -0.98 -1.93
CA LEU A 104 3.06 -0.77 -2.40
C LEU A 104 3.80 -2.10 -2.61
N GLY A 105 3.65 -3.05 -1.68
CA GLY A 105 4.24 -4.39 -1.81
C GLY A 105 3.75 -5.10 -3.07
N TYR A 106 2.46 -5.01 -3.38
CA TYR A 106 1.90 -5.57 -4.61
C TYR A 106 2.41 -4.86 -5.87
N ALA A 107 2.56 -3.53 -5.83
CA ALA A 107 3.13 -2.77 -6.94
C ALA A 107 4.58 -3.17 -7.24
N LEU A 108 5.39 -3.34 -6.19
CA LEU A 108 6.77 -3.84 -6.28
C LEU A 108 6.80 -5.27 -6.83
N TYR A 109 5.94 -6.16 -6.32
CA TYR A 109 5.81 -7.53 -6.80
C TYR A 109 5.48 -7.60 -8.30
N VAL A 110 4.47 -6.86 -8.76
CA VAL A 110 4.07 -6.83 -10.17
C VAL A 110 5.22 -6.32 -11.04
N THR A 111 5.87 -5.24 -10.61
CA THR A 111 7.01 -4.66 -11.34
C THR A 111 8.17 -5.64 -11.44
N PHE A 112 8.55 -6.25 -10.32
CA PHE A 112 9.62 -7.24 -10.26
C PHE A 112 9.34 -8.43 -11.18
N LYS A 113 8.11 -8.96 -11.13
CA LYS A 113 7.71 -10.10 -11.97
C LYS A 113 7.71 -9.77 -13.46
N ILE A 114 7.45 -8.53 -13.84
CA ILE A 114 7.51 -8.09 -15.25
C ILE A 114 8.96 -7.95 -15.70
N TRP A 115 9.83 -7.33 -14.90
CA TRP A 115 11.23 -7.13 -15.28
C TRP A 115 12.03 -8.42 -15.42
N PHE A 116 11.74 -9.41 -14.58
CA PHE A 116 12.40 -10.72 -14.60
C PHE A 116 11.62 -11.79 -15.36
N ARG A 117 10.68 -11.38 -16.22
CA ARG A 117 9.97 -12.30 -17.10
C ARG A 117 10.90 -12.72 -18.24
N VAL A 118 11.39 -13.94 -18.16
CA VAL A 118 12.14 -14.63 -19.22
C VAL A 118 11.18 -15.12 -20.29
#